data_AF-X0HQM4-F1
#
_entry.id   AF-X0HQM4-F1
#
_cell.length_a   1.000
_cell.length_b   1.000
_cell.length_c   1.000
_cell.angle_alpha   90.00
_cell.angle_beta   90.00
_cell.angle_gamma   90.00
#
_symmetry.space_group_name_H-M   'P 1'
#
loop_
_entity.id
_entity.type
_entity.pdbx_description
1 polymer ?
#
loop_
_entity_poly.entity_id
_entity_poly.type
_entity_poly.pdbx_seq_one_letter_code
_entity_poly.pdbx_strand_id
1 'polypeptide(L)'
;MKTSSKDFCEEIGRVAFNDKSAFFMTRILLIGDGVDVYDFKDVIWAWVTRSRPGQDDYAFEDVPGLVLIPYMSNGRGHRRRGGKMVSDCLLPTEYEGRRGFQSVDFQHSYPEDLQARVRSNWTDMGFDQV
;
A
#
# COMPACT_ATOMS: atom_id res chain seq x y z
N MET A 1 13.21 -3.33 14.03
CA MET A 1 12.25 -3.15 15.14
C MET A 1 11.47 -4.45 15.27
N LYS A 2 11.29 -4.99 16.48
CA LYS A 2 10.37 -6.14 16.68
C LYS A 2 9.01 -5.56 17.02
N THR A 3 8.07 -5.60 16.07
CA THR A 3 6.73 -5.03 16.22
C THR A 3 5.69 -5.97 15.61
N SER A 4 4.43 -5.78 15.96
CA SER A 4 3.29 -6.38 15.26
C SER A 4 2.71 -5.40 14.23
N SER A 5 1.89 -5.93 13.33
CA SER A 5 1.07 -5.14 12.40
C SER A 5 0.26 -4.06 13.13
N LYS A 6 -0.48 -4.49 14.16
CA LYS A 6 -1.32 -3.60 14.96
C LYS A 6 -0.53 -2.48 15.62
N ASP A 7 0.51 -2.83 16.38
CA ASP A 7 1.27 -1.84 17.14
C ASP A 7 1.92 -0.81 16.19
N PHE A 8 2.40 -1.27 15.04
CA PHE A 8 3.06 -0.39 14.08
C PHE A 8 2.06 0.50 13.33
N CYS A 9 0.92 -0.02 12.88
CA CYS A 9 -0.12 0.78 12.25
C CYS A 9 -0.73 1.80 13.22
N GLU A 10 -0.95 1.41 14.48
CA GLU A 10 -1.39 2.32 15.55
C GLU A 10 -0.38 3.44 15.79
N GLU A 11 0.92 3.12 15.84
CA GLU A 11 1.98 4.11 15.98
C GLU A 11 2.03 5.08 14.79
N ILE A 12 1.98 4.56 13.55
CA ILE A 12 1.96 5.38 12.33
C ILE A 12 0.78 6.34 12.35
N GLY A 13 -0.44 5.84 12.59
CA GLY A 13 -1.62 6.69 12.58
C GLY A 13 -1.64 7.69 13.73
N ARG A 14 -1.11 7.34 14.91
CA ARG A 14 -0.93 8.27 16.03
C ARG A 14 0.00 9.43 15.66
N VAL A 15 1.11 9.15 14.96
CA VAL A 15 2.05 10.19 14.52
C VAL A 15 1.45 11.02 13.39
N ALA A 16 0.97 10.38 12.33
CA ALA A 16 0.51 11.06 11.13
C ALA A 16 -0.79 11.85 11.38
N PHE A 17 -1.82 11.26 11.96
CA PHE A 17 -3.14 11.91 12.04
C PHE A 17 -3.25 13.02 13.10
N ASN A 18 -2.22 13.19 13.93
CA ASN A 18 -2.08 14.34 14.82
C ASN A 18 -1.15 15.42 14.26
N ASP A 19 -0.52 15.17 13.11
CA ASP A 19 0.32 16.15 12.44
C ASP A 19 -0.46 16.94 11.38
N LYS A 20 -0.20 18.25 11.31
CA LYS A 20 -0.90 19.15 10.37
C LYS A 20 -0.61 18.78 8.91
N SER A 21 0.59 18.30 8.58
CA SER A 21 0.98 17.95 7.21
C SER A 21 0.17 16.78 6.64
N ALA A 22 -0.26 15.85 7.50
CA ALA A 22 -1.05 14.69 7.13
C ALA A 22 -2.57 14.90 7.32
N PHE A 23 -3.01 16.13 7.59
CA PHE A 23 -4.44 16.43 7.82
C PHE A 23 -5.34 16.01 6.65
N PHE A 24 -4.86 16.15 5.41
CA PHE A 24 -5.60 15.77 4.20
C PHE A 24 -5.58 14.27 3.89
N MET A 25 -4.69 13.50 4.53
CA MET A 25 -4.60 12.05 4.32
C MET A 25 -5.66 11.34 5.15
N THR A 26 -6.48 10.49 4.54
CA THR A 26 -7.44 9.64 5.27
C THR A 26 -7.17 8.17 5.19
N ARG A 27 -6.35 7.74 4.24
CA ARG A 27 -5.87 6.38 4.14
C ARG A 27 -4.37 6.42 3.99
N ILE A 28 -3.68 5.70 4.87
CA ILE A 28 -2.26 5.42 4.75
C ILE A 28 -2.14 3.94 4.45
N LEU A 29 -1.44 3.58 3.38
CA LEU A 29 -1.12 2.20 3.06
C LEU A 29 0.31 1.93 3.51
N LEU A 30 0.48 0.93 4.38
CA LEU A 30 1.81 0.48 4.79
C LEU A 30 2.24 -0.64 3.84
N ILE A 31 3.15 -0.34 2.91
CA ILE A 31 3.53 -1.23 1.81
C ILE A 31 5.03 -1.57 1.93
N GLY A 32 5.39 -2.82 1.61
CA GLY A 32 6.78 -3.26 1.56
C GLY A 32 7.58 -2.63 0.42
N ASP A 33 8.91 -2.62 0.58
CA ASP A 33 9.86 -1.94 -0.30
C ASP A 33 9.92 -2.48 -1.75
N GLY A 34 9.52 -3.73 -1.98
CA GLY A 34 9.44 -4.31 -3.32
C GLY A 34 8.15 -4.00 -4.08
N VAL A 35 7.57 -2.83 -3.88
CA VAL A 35 6.41 -2.30 -4.61
C VAL A 35 6.74 -0.86 -4.99
N ASP A 36 6.57 -0.50 -6.25
CA ASP A 36 6.76 0.89 -6.65
C ASP A 36 5.55 1.74 -6.18
N VAL A 37 5.76 2.56 -5.15
CA VAL A 37 4.71 3.46 -4.63
C VAL A 37 4.38 4.63 -5.57
N TYR A 38 5.16 4.83 -6.64
CA TYR A 38 4.89 5.82 -7.68
C TYR A 38 4.06 5.26 -8.84
N ASP A 39 3.96 3.93 -8.99
CA ASP A 39 3.03 3.29 -9.92
C ASP A 39 1.74 2.88 -9.21
N PHE A 40 0.62 3.49 -9.60
CA PHE A 40 -0.68 3.18 -9.04
C PHE A 40 -1.08 1.70 -9.24
N LYS A 41 -0.64 1.05 -10.32
CA LYS A 41 -0.90 -0.37 -10.59
C LYS A 41 -0.24 -1.27 -9.54
N ASP A 42 0.98 -0.94 -9.17
CA ASP A 42 1.73 -1.63 -8.12
C ASP A 42 1.09 -1.41 -6.75
N VAL A 43 0.71 -0.15 -6.45
CA VAL A 43 0.03 0.21 -5.21
C VAL A 43 -1.30 -0.54 -5.05
N ILE A 44 -2.16 -0.54 -6.08
CA ILE A 44 -3.46 -1.22 -5.99
C ILE A 44 -3.28 -2.72 -5.90
N TRP A 45 -2.33 -3.30 -6.64
CA TRP A 45 -1.99 -4.72 -6.54
C TRP A 45 -1.56 -5.10 -5.11
N ALA A 46 -0.63 -4.35 -4.52
CA ALA A 46 -0.18 -4.59 -3.16
C ALA A 46 -1.32 -4.47 -2.15
N TRP A 47 -2.17 -3.44 -2.27
CA TRP A 47 -3.28 -3.24 -1.35
C TRP A 47 -4.29 -4.39 -1.39
N VAL A 48 -4.79 -4.76 -2.57
CA VAL A 48 -5.87 -5.77 -2.67
C VAL A 48 -5.39 -7.21 -2.48
N THR A 49 -4.10 -7.48 -2.58
CA THR A 49 -3.53 -8.84 -2.43
C THR A 49 -2.86 -9.08 -1.08
N ARG A 50 -2.46 -8.02 -0.36
CA ARG A 50 -1.70 -8.14 0.89
C ARG A 50 -2.40 -7.58 2.13
N SER A 51 -3.46 -6.80 1.98
CA SER A 51 -4.28 -6.33 3.10
C SER A 51 -5.58 -7.13 3.17
N ARG A 52 -5.76 -7.91 4.23
CA ARG A 52 -6.95 -8.73 4.45
C ARG A 52 -8.11 -7.84 4.93
N PRO A 53 -9.24 -7.79 4.21
CA PRO A 53 -10.35 -6.92 4.57
C PRO A 53 -10.84 -7.13 6.01
N GLY A 54 -10.84 -6.05 6.79
CA GLY A 54 -11.31 -6.05 8.18
C GLY A 54 -10.41 -6.75 9.19
N GLN A 55 -9.20 -7.17 8.80
CA GLN A 55 -8.18 -7.69 9.71
C GLN A 55 -6.94 -6.80 9.71
N ASP A 56 -6.56 -6.31 8.52
CA ASP A 56 -5.37 -5.49 8.32
C ASP A 56 -5.73 -4.00 8.12
N ASP A 57 -6.93 -3.61 8.55
CA ASP A 57 -7.48 -2.26 8.44
C ASP A 57 -7.65 -1.65 9.84
N TYR A 58 -6.81 -0.68 10.20
CA TYR A 58 -6.82 -0.05 11.51
C TYR A 58 -7.46 1.34 11.42
N ALA A 59 -8.71 1.43 11.89
CA ALA A 59 -9.50 2.66 11.87
C ALA A 59 -9.15 3.60 13.04
N PHE A 60 -9.09 4.91 12.75
CA PHE A 60 -8.83 5.97 13.72
C PHE A 60 -10.05 6.88 13.76
N GLU A 61 -10.89 6.69 14.77
CA GLU A 61 -12.15 7.43 14.90
C GLU A 61 -12.08 8.63 15.85
N ASP A 62 -11.02 8.74 16.67
CA ASP A 62 -10.86 9.83 17.65
C ASP A 62 -9.88 10.94 17.22
N VAL A 63 -9.52 10.98 15.94
CA VAL A 63 -8.61 11.98 15.34
C VAL A 63 -9.38 13.09 14.60
N PRO A 64 -8.79 14.27 14.35
CA PRO A 64 -9.46 15.32 13.57
C PRO A 64 -9.88 14.84 12.17
N GLY A 65 -11.16 15.00 11.85
CA GLY A 65 -11.73 14.61 10.56
C GLY A 65 -11.77 15.75 9.54
N LEU A 66 -11.56 15.45 8.26
CA LEU A 66 -11.63 16.42 7.18
C LEU A 66 -13.04 16.46 6.56
N VAL A 67 -13.80 17.50 6.89
CA VAL A 67 -15.20 17.68 6.43
C VAL A 67 -15.33 17.75 4.90
N LEU A 68 -14.29 18.17 4.18
CA LEU A 68 -14.30 18.26 2.70
C LEU A 68 -14.43 16.89 2.01
N ILE A 69 -14.17 15.80 2.73
CA ILE A 69 -14.26 14.47 2.16
C ILE A 69 -15.73 14.07 2.00
N PRO A 70 -16.17 13.59 0.82
CA PRO A 70 -17.58 13.34 0.56
C PRO A 70 -18.26 12.42 1.58
N TYR A 71 -17.60 11.34 2.00
CA TYR A 71 -18.15 10.43 3.01
C TYR A 71 -18.16 11.02 4.43
N MET A 72 -17.35 12.04 4.72
CA MET A 72 -17.37 12.74 6.01
C MET A 72 -18.53 13.73 6.08
N SER A 73 -18.83 14.42 4.97
CA SER A 73 -19.92 15.41 4.94
C SER A 73 -21.29 14.81 4.67
N ASN A 74 -21.35 13.78 3.83
CA ASN A 74 -22.60 13.20 3.33
C ASN A 74 -22.77 11.72 3.70
N GLY A 75 -21.81 11.14 4.42
CA GLY A 75 -21.86 9.74 4.86
C GLY A 75 -22.29 9.59 6.31
N ARG A 76 -21.93 8.44 6.89
CA ARG A 76 -22.24 8.07 8.27
C ARG A 76 -21.08 8.45 9.19
N GLY A 77 -21.36 8.58 10.48
CA GLY A 77 -20.35 8.90 11.49
C GLY A 77 -20.20 10.39 11.77
N HIS A 78 -19.18 10.74 12.55
CA HIS A 78 -18.97 12.12 12.99
C HIS A 78 -18.26 12.93 11.89
N ARG A 79 -18.82 14.08 11.52
CA ARG A 79 -18.31 14.86 10.36
C ARG A 79 -16.91 15.46 10.56
N ARG A 80 -16.51 15.68 11.82
CA ARG A 80 -15.27 16.40 12.20
C ARG A 80 -14.28 15.55 13.00
N ARG A 81 -14.56 14.26 13.19
CA ARG A 81 -13.70 13.33 13.90
C ARG A 81 -13.73 12.00 13.17
N GLY A 82 -12.60 11.32 13.15
CA GLY A 82 -12.49 9.99 12.60
C GLY A 82 -12.46 9.92 11.08
N GLY A 83 -12.89 8.80 10.54
CA GLY A 83 -12.90 8.53 9.09
C GLY A 83 -11.51 8.44 8.48
N LYS A 84 -10.51 8.06 9.29
CA LYS A 84 -9.13 7.82 8.88
C LYS A 84 -8.73 6.37 9.18
N MET A 85 -7.79 5.84 8.40
CA MET A 85 -7.28 4.50 8.65
C MET A 85 -5.84 4.31 8.16
N VAL A 86 -5.16 3.35 8.75
CA VAL A 86 -3.94 2.75 8.24
C VAL A 86 -4.28 1.33 7.81
N SER A 87 -4.03 0.97 6.54
CA SER A 87 -4.18 -0.39 6.04
C SER A 87 -2.80 -1.02 5.91
N ASP A 88 -2.59 -2.14 6.59
CA ASP A 88 -1.36 -2.90 6.50
C ASP A 88 -1.36 -3.77 5.23
N CYS A 89 -0.32 -3.60 4.42
CA CYS A 89 -0.06 -4.39 3.22
C CYS A 89 1.30 -5.14 3.34
N LEU A 90 1.90 -5.15 4.54
CA LEU A 90 3.01 -6.04 4.87
C LEU A 90 2.47 -7.39 5.33
N LEU A 91 3.01 -8.47 4.79
CA LEU A 91 2.70 -9.81 5.26
C LEU A 91 3.39 -10.08 6.61
N PRO A 92 2.83 -10.95 7.47
CA PRO A 92 3.39 -11.24 8.78
C PRO A 92 4.86 -11.66 8.77
N THR A 93 5.31 -12.36 7.72
CA THR A 93 6.71 -12.76 7.58
C THR A 93 7.65 -11.58 7.35
N GLU A 94 7.18 -10.48 6.74
CA GLU A 94 7.98 -9.28 6.49
C GLU A 94 8.36 -8.57 7.79
N TYR A 95 7.49 -8.62 8.82
CA TYR A 95 7.81 -8.14 10.18
C TYR A 95 8.92 -8.94 10.87
N GLU A 96 9.15 -10.18 10.42
CA GLU A 96 10.22 -11.05 10.90
C GLU A 96 11.49 -10.94 10.02
N GLY A 97 11.49 -10.05 9.03
CA GLY A 97 12.57 -9.91 8.06
C GLY A 97 12.64 -11.07 7.06
N ARG A 98 11.55 -11.83 6.90
CA ARG A 98 11.47 -12.98 5.98
C ARG A 98 10.58 -12.64 4.79
N ARG A 99 11.14 -12.75 3.58
CA ARG A 99 10.40 -12.60 2.32
C ARG A 99 10.53 -13.86 1.50
N GLY A 100 9.55 -14.75 1.63
CA GLY A 100 9.51 -16.07 0.96
C GLY A 100 8.73 -16.09 -0.35
N PHE A 101 8.42 -14.93 -0.91
CA PHE A 101 7.61 -14.78 -2.12
C PHE A 101 8.23 -13.71 -3.02
N GLN A 102 7.87 -13.75 -4.30
CA GLN A 102 8.28 -12.77 -5.29
C GLN A 102 7.08 -12.37 -6.15
N SER A 103 7.15 -11.19 -6.76
CA SER A 103 6.17 -10.75 -7.75
C SER A 103 6.22 -11.67 -8.99
N VAL A 104 5.05 -11.98 -9.54
CA VAL A 104 4.95 -12.77 -10.78
C VAL A 104 4.74 -11.82 -11.96
N ASP A 105 5.85 -11.27 -12.44
CA ASP A 105 5.91 -10.35 -13.57
C ASP A 105 7.19 -10.58 -14.40
N PHE A 106 7.28 -9.89 -15.55
CA PHE A 106 8.42 -10.04 -16.46
C PHE A 106 9.76 -9.61 -15.85
N GLN A 107 9.75 -8.63 -14.94
CA GLN A 107 10.96 -8.06 -14.34
C GLN A 107 11.54 -8.96 -13.25
N HIS A 108 10.69 -9.64 -12.48
CA HIS A 108 11.09 -10.41 -11.30
C HIS A 108 11.06 -11.93 -11.54
N SER A 109 10.29 -12.43 -12.53
CA SER A 109 10.13 -13.88 -12.75
C SER A 109 11.14 -14.50 -13.70
N TYR A 110 11.93 -13.71 -14.42
CA TYR A 110 12.87 -14.20 -15.42
C TYR A 110 14.30 -13.69 -15.17
N PRO A 111 15.33 -14.49 -15.46
CA PRO A 111 16.73 -14.05 -15.43
C PRO A 111 17.01 -12.85 -16.36
N GLU A 112 17.98 -12.00 -16.01
CA GLU A 112 18.30 -10.78 -16.76
C GLU A 112 18.70 -11.04 -18.22
N ASP A 113 19.43 -12.13 -18.48
CA ASP A 113 19.84 -12.54 -19.83
C ASP A 113 18.64 -12.91 -20.70
N LEU A 114 17.65 -13.60 -20.12
CA LEU A 114 16.39 -13.91 -20.80
C LEU A 114 15.56 -12.64 -21.04
N GLN A 115 15.48 -11.74 -20.06
CA GLN A 115 14.79 -10.47 -20.23
C GLN A 115 15.41 -9.64 -21.37
N ALA A 116 16.75 -9.53 -21.39
CA ALA A 116 17.48 -8.82 -22.43
C ALA A 116 17.24 -9.42 -23.82
N ARG A 117 17.25 -10.76 -23.92
CA ARG A 117 16.97 -11.47 -25.17
C ARG A 117 15.55 -11.25 -25.68
N VAL A 118 14.55 -11.23 -24.80
CA VAL A 118 13.15 -10.95 -25.19
C VAL A 118 13.03 -9.51 -25.67
N ARG A 119 13.64 -8.54 -24.97
CA ARG A 119 13.64 -7.13 -25.38
C ARG A 119 14.35 -6.91 -26.72
N SER A 120 15.49 -7.56 -26.95
CA SER A 120 16.25 -7.40 -28.20
C SER A 120 15.53 -7.95 -29.42
N ASN A 121 14.72 -9.00 -29.23
CA ASN A 121 14.03 -9.70 -30.31
C ASN A 121 12.56 -9.28 -30.43
N TRP A 122 12.11 -8.24 -29.72
CA TRP A 122 10.69 -7.87 -29.63
C TRP A 122 10.06 -7.58 -31.00
N THR A 123 10.77 -6.81 -31.84
CA THR A 123 10.35 -6.50 -33.21
C THR A 123 10.45 -7.71 -34.15
N ASP A 124 11.46 -8.56 -33.95
CA ASP A 124 11.62 -9.80 -34.72
C ASP A 124 10.51 -10.82 -34.43
N MET A 125 9.90 -10.75 -33.24
CA MET A 125 8.71 -11.51 -32.87
C MET A 125 7.41 -10.94 -33.47
N GLY A 126 7.47 -9.81 -34.18
CA GLY A 126 6.32 -9.19 -34.86
C GLY A 126 5.56 -8.17 -34.02
N PHE A 127 6.12 -7.68 -32.91
CA PHE A 127 5.54 -6.61 -32.11
C PHE A 127 6.11 -5.24 -32.51
N ASP A 128 5.33 -4.18 -32.30
CA ASP A 128 5.83 -2.81 -32.49
C ASP A 128 6.89 -2.44 -31.45
N GLN A 129 7.76 -1.51 -31.81
CA GLN A 129 8.78 -0.98 -30.90
C GLN A 129 8.10 -0.28 -29.70
N VAL A 130 8.53 -0.65 -28.49
CA VAL A 130 8.02 -0.15 -27.20
C VAL A 130 8.87 0.99 -26.70
#